data_AF-A0A923W4V7-F1
#
_entry.id   AF-A0A923W4V7-F1
#
_cell.length_a   1.000
_cell.length_b   1.000
_cell.length_c   1.000
_cell.angle_alpha   90.00
_cell.angle_beta   90.00
_cell.angle_gamma   90.00
#
_symmetry.space_group_name_H-M   'P 1'
#
loop_
_entity.id
_entity.type
_entity.pdbx_description
1 polymer ?
#
loop_
_entity_poly.entity_id
_entity_poly.type
_entity_poly.pdbx_seq_one_letter_code
_entity_poly.pdbx_strand_id
1 'polypeptide(L)'
;MRAGICLLAVAASINLPACAPLAFPGDPPAYRLRIDGETFLLRQLTESTWTVSSAAPSTTLATSPAASAQLRQAVETASGCQVSDSDYSLGGRQFDAQVDCPGRRAR
;
A
#
# COMPACT_ATOMS: atom_id res chain seq x y z
N MET A 1 -17.50 25.81 -12.84
CA MET A 1 -17.53 27.26 -13.13
C MET A 1 -17.19 27.99 -11.84
N ARG A 2 -16.13 28.83 -11.86
CA ARG A 2 -15.82 30.00 -10.99
C ARG A 2 -15.91 29.83 -9.45
N ALA A 3 -15.01 30.34 -8.63
CA ALA A 3 -14.11 31.46 -8.79
C ALA A 3 -12.84 31.25 -7.94
N GLY A 4 -11.68 31.44 -8.56
CA GLY A 4 -10.46 31.79 -7.86
C GLY A 4 -10.48 33.27 -7.54
N ILE A 5 -10.18 33.61 -6.28
CA ILE A 5 -9.72 34.95 -5.91
C ILE A 5 -8.35 34.75 -5.28
N CYS A 6 -7.34 35.07 -6.09
CA CYS A 6 -5.94 35.14 -5.74
C CYS A 6 -5.72 36.55 -5.17
N LEU A 7 -5.66 36.68 -3.85
CA LEU A 7 -5.26 37.92 -3.18
C LEU A 7 -3.74 37.89 -3.02
N LEU A 8 -3.08 38.54 -3.99
CA LEU A 8 -1.66 38.86 -4.03
C LEU A 8 -1.32 39.94 -3.00
N ALA A 9 -0.33 39.70 -2.15
CA ALA A 9 0.89 40.51 -2.02
C ALA A 9 1.57 40.29 -0.65
N VAL A 10 2.83 39.86 -0.66
CA VAL A 10 3.99 40.67 -0.24
C VAL A 10 5.25 39.80 -0.31
N ALA A 11 6.33 40.43 -0.77
CA ALA A 11 7.62 39.90 -1.15
C ALA A 11 8.27 38.90 -0.17
N ALA A 12 8.65 37.73 -0.68
CA ALA A 12 9.89 37.03 -0.33
C ALA A 12 10.08 35.88 -1.34
N SER A 13 11.04 36.05 -2.24
CA SER A 13 11.48 35.01 -3.16
C SER A 13 12.20 33.90 -2.39
N ILE A 14 11.50 32.82 -2.05
CA ILE A 14 12.12 31.55 -1.67
C ILE A 14 11.24 30.40 -2.17
N ASN A 15 11.79 29.67 -3.13
CA ASN A 15 11.48 28.33 -3.63
C ASN A 15 10.11 27.73 -3.27
N LEU A 16 9.33 27.40 -4.30
CA LEU A 16 8.19 26.51 -4.21
C LEU A 16 8.56 25.26 -3.37
N PRO A 17 7.95 24.99 -2.21
CA PRO A 17 7.64 23.62 -1.92
C PRO A 17 6.51 23.27 -2.89
N ALA A 18 6.85 22.47 -3.91
CA ALA A 18 5.89 21.71 -4.66
C ALA A 18 4.77 21.23 -3.72
N CYS A 19 3.52 21.27 -4.18
CA CYS A 19 2.43 20.56 -3.51
C CYS A 19 2.83 19.08 -3.40
N ALA A 20 3.53 18.71 -2.33
CA ALA A 20 3.64 17.34 -1.91
C ALA A 20 2.23 16.95 -1.45
N PRO A 21 1.65 15.85 -1.96
CA PRO A 21 0.44 15.33 -1.37
C PRO A 21 0.73 15.10 0.11
N LEU A 22 0.00 15.80 0.98
CA LEU A 22 0.02 15.59 2.41
C LEU A 22 -0.41 14.14 2.64
N ALA A 23 0.55 13.24 2.80
CA ALA A 23 0.30 11.94 3.39
C ALA A 23 -0.22 12.24 4.80
N PHE A 24 -1.48 11.93 5.06
CA PHE A 24 -2.10 12.14 6.36
C PHE A 24 -1.28 11.37 7.41
N PRO A 25 -0.84 12.02 8.50
CA PRO A 25 -0.16 11.32 9.58
C PRO A 25 -1.17 10.34 10.21
N GLY A 26 -1.05 9.06 9.86
CA GLY A 26 -1.93 8.00 10.31
C GLY A 26 -2.31 6.97 9.24
N ASP A 27 -2.12 7.24 7.94
CA ASP A 27 -2.28 6.18 6.93
C ASP A 27 -0.96 5.43 6.75
N PRO A 28 -0.92 4.10 6.95
CA PRO A 28 0.29 3.34 6.69
C PRO A 28 0.69 3.47 5.22
N PRO A 29 2.00 3.48 4.90
CA PRO A 29 2.46 3.62 3.53
C PRO A 29 1.81 2.54 2.65
N ALA A 30 1.03 2.99 1.67
CA ALA A 30 0.36 2.13 0.71
C ALA A 30 1.20 2.07 -0.58
N TYR A 31 1.73 0.89 -0.90
CA TYR A 31 2.50 0.65 -2.11
C TYR A 31 1.57 0.15 -3.21
N ARG A 32 1.67 0.75 -4.40
CA ARG A 32 0.92 0.29 -5.58
C ARG A 32 1.71 -0.79 -6.30
N LEU A 33 1.08 -1.93 -6.53
CA LEU A 33 1.62 -3.06 -7.26
C LEU A 33 0.77 -3.28 -8.52
N ARG A 34 1.38 -3.78 -9.60
CA ARG A 34 0.65 -4.23 -10.78
C ARG A 34 0.90 -5.72 -10.98
N ILE A 35 -0.18 -6.50 -10.98
CA ILE A 35 -0.17 -7.96 -11.18
C ILE A 35 -1.20 -8.25 -12.27
N ASP A 36 -0.81 -8.93 -13.34
CA ASP A 36 -1.67 -9.26 -14.49
C ASP A 36 -2.46 -8.05 -15.06
N GLY A 37 -1.88 -6.85 -14.99
CA GLY A 37 -2.51 -5.61 -15.45
C GLY A 37 -3.45 -4.94 -14.45
N GLU A 38 -3.84 -5.64 -13.39
CA GLU A 38 -4.63 -5.13 -12.27
C GLU A 38 -3.74 -4.37 -11.27
N THR A 39 -4.32 -3.34 -10.65
CA THR A 39 -3.60 -2.52 -9.66
C THR A 39 -4.03 -2.92 -8.25
N PHE A 40 -3.05 -3.30 -7.44
CA PHE A 40 -3.23 -3.69 -6.05
C PHE A 40 -2.57 -2.68 -5.12
N LEU A 41 -3.16 -2.54 -3.93
CA LEU A 41 -2.72 -1.69 -2.84
C LEU A 41 -2.19 -2.58 -1.73
N LEU A 42 -0.87 -2.55 -1.54
CA LEU A 42 -0.21 -3.21 -0.44
C LEU A 42 -0.08 -2.22 0.73
N ARG A 43 -0.55 -2.60 1.90
CA ARG A 43 -0.53 -1.79 3.12
C ARG A 43 0.07 -2.58 4.26
N GLN A 44 0.83 -1.90 5.10
CA GLN A 44 1.33 -2.45 6.34
C GLN A 44 0.37 -2.08 7.49
N LEU A 45 -0.23 -3.07 8.15
CA LEU A 45 -1.09 -2.81 9.32
C LEU A 45 -0.29 -2.78 10.61
N THR A 46 0.69 -3.68 10.74
CA THR A 46 1.62 -3.75 11.88
C THR A 46 3.02 -4.13 11.37
N GLU A 47 4.01 -4.22 12.25
CA GLU A 47 5.35 -4.69 11.86
C GLU A 47 5.33 -6.07 11.19
N SER A 48 4.42 -6.95 11.61
CA SER A 48 4.29 -8.32 11.12
C SER A 48 3.03 -8.57 10.28
N THR A 49 2.13 -7.60 10.13
CA THR A 49 0.85 -7.79 9.43
C THR A 49 0.76 -6.88 8.21
N TRP A 50 0.49 -7.48 7.07
CA TRP A 50 0.38 -6.82 5.78
C TRP A 50 -0.94 -7.20 5.11
N THR A 51 -1.47 -6.29 4.31
CA THR A 51 -2.69 -6.54 3.53
C THR A 51 -2.50 -6.08 2.10
N VAL A 52 -3.05 -6.84 1.16
CA VAL A 52 -3.12 -6.47 -0.25
C VAL A 52 -4.58 -6.45 -0.66
N SER A 53 -5.06 -5.31 -1.10
CA SER A 53 -6.42 -5.16 -1.63
C SER A 53 -6.39 -4.68 -3.06
N SER A 54 -7.39 -5.08 -3.85
CA SER A 54 -7.55 -4.50 -5.18
C SER A 54 -7.97 -3.04 -5.09
N ALA A 55 -7.41 -2.18 -5.95
CA ALA A 55 -7.93 -0.83 -6.13
C ALA A 55 -9.32 -0.83 -6.79
N ALA A 56 -9.70 -1.93 -7.45
CA ALA A 56 -11.01 -2.13 -8.04
C ALA A 56 -11.92 -2.97 -7.12
N PRO A 57 -13.12 -2.47 -6.75
CA PRO A 57 -13.98 -3.10 -5.73
C PRO A 57 -14.57 -4.46 -6.12
N SER A 58 -14.49 -4.84 -7.39
CA SER A 58 -15.04 -6.09 -7.95
C SER A 58 -13.98 -7.15 -8.26
N THR A 59 -12.69 -6.88 -8.04
CA THR A 59 -11.62 -7.82 -8.40
C THR A 59 -11.30 -8.74 -7.22
N THR A 60 -11.48 -10.04 -7.43
CA THR A 60 -10.97 -11.08 -6.54
C THR A 60 -9.46 -11.23 -6.74
N LEU A 61 -8.68 -11.34 -5.66
CA LEU A 61 -7.24 -11.57 -5.71
C LEU A 61 -6.88 -13.05 -5.89
N ALA A 62 -7.69 -13.94 -5.33
CA ALA A 62 -7.52 -15.40 -5.42
C ALA A 62 -7.99 -15.95 -6.79
N THR A 63 -7.56 -15.33 -7.89
CA THR A 63 -7.96 -15.74 -9.26
C THR A 63 -7.10 -16.88 -9.79
N SER A 64 -5.86 -17.02 -9.31
CA SER A 64 -4.97 -18.12 -9.68
C SER A 64 -3.88 -18.39 -8.63
N PRO A 65 -3.26 -19.59 -8.64
CA PRO A 65 -2.07 -19.87 -7.83
C PRO A 65 -0.88 -18.95 -8.14
N ALA A 66 -0.73 -18.53 -9.40
CA ALA A 66 0.34 -17.64 -9.83
C ALA A 66 0.17 -16.23 -9.26
N ALA A 67 -1.05 -15.67 -9.32
CA ALA A 67 -1.38 -14.40 -8.69
C ALA A 67 -1.17 -14.46 -7.17
N SER A 68 -1.56 -15.57 -6.53
CA SER A 68 -1.33 -15.81 -5.10
C SER A 68 0.16 -15.77 -4.73
N ALA A 69 1.01 -16.42 -5.54
CA ALA A 69 2.45 -16.41 -5.35
C ALA A 69 3.06 -15.00 -5.53
N GLN A 70 2.57 -14.23 -6.50
CA GLN A 70 3.01 -12.86 -6.73
C GLN A 70 2.62 -11.92 -5.59
N LEU A 71 1.41 -12.06 -5.04
CA LEU A 71 0.97 -11.29 -3.87
C LEU A 71 1.85 -11.58 -2.65
N ARG A 72 2.12 -12.87 -2.40
CA ARG A 72 3.05 -13.28 -1.35
C ARG A 72 4.44 -12.68 -1.57
N GLN A 73 4.99 -12.80 -2.78
CA GLN A 73 6.31 -12.25 -3.11
C GLN A 73 6.35 -10.73 -2.94
N ALA A 74 5.28 -10.01 -3.27
CA ALA A 74 5.20 -8.58 -3.08
C ALA A 74 5.23 -8.19 -1.59
N VAL A 75 4.51 -8.93 -0.74
CA VAL A 75 4.58 -8.75 0.72
C VAL A 75 6.00 -9.05 1.24
N GLU A 76 6.62 -10.14 0.80
CA GLU A 76 7.98 -10.50 1.22
C GLU A 76 9.00 -9.43 0.81
N THR A 77 8.88 -8.92 -0.42
CA THR A 77 9.76 -7.87 -0.96
C THR A 77 9.59 -6.55 -0.22
N ALA A 78 8.34 -6.14 0.06
CA ALA A 78 8.07 -4.87 0.74
C ALA A 78 8.40 -4.92 2.23
N SER A 79 8.17 -6.06 2.89
CA SER A 79 8.46 -6.24 4.31
C SER A 79 9.93 -6.54 4.59
N GLY A 80 10.65 -7.10 3.61
CA GLY A 80 11.99 -7.67 3.80
C GLY A 80 11.98 -8.95 4.65
N CYS A 81 10.81 -9.55 4.84
CA CYS A 81 10.57 -10.67 5.75
C CYS A 81 9.81 -11.79 5.02
N GLN A 82 9.84 -13.01 5.55
CA GLN A 82 9.20 -14.14 4.91
C GLN A 82 7.73 -14.23 5.33
N VAL A 83 6.80 -14.51 4.41
CA VAL A 83 5.40 -14.72 4.78
C VAL A 83 5.28 -16.06 5.53
N SER A 84 4.82 -16.00 6.77
CA SER A 84 4.65 -17.16 7.66
C SER A 84 3.23 -17.72 7.61
N ASP A 85 2.25 -16.85 7.40
CA ASP A 85 0.83 -17.21 7.31
C ASP A 85 0.12 -16.22 6.37
N SER A 86 -0.89 -16.69 5.66
CA SER A 86 -1.67 -15.83 4.78
C SER A 86 -3.07 -16.36 4.53
N ASP A 87 -4.05 -15.47 4.47
CA ASP A 87 -5.44 -15.81 4.20
C ASP A 87 -6.11 -14.79 3.25
N TYR A 88 -7.28 -15.16 2.73
CA TYR A 88 -8.07 -14.34 1.84
C TYR A 88 -9.36 -13.86 2.52
N SER A 89 -9.41 -12.57 2.84
CA SER A 89 -10.58 -11.91 3.44
C SER A 89 -11.50 -11.25 2.40
N LEU A 90 -12.65 -10.75 2.88
CA LEU A 90 -13.62 -9.98 2.10
C LEU A 90 -14.14 -10.69 0.83
N GLY A 91 -14.28 -12.02 0.91
CA GLY A 91 -14.69 -12.85 -0.22
C GLY A 91 -13.60 -12.99 -1.27
N GLY A 92 -12.33 -13.00 -0.86
CA GLY A 92 -11.16 -13.09 -1.75
C GLY A 92 -10.71 -11.76 -2.33
N ARG A 93 -11.24 -10.63 -1.86
CA ARG A 93 -10.89 -9.27 -2.33
C ARG A 93 -9.81 -8.59 -1.48
N GLN A 94 -9.32 -9.30 -0.48
CA GLN A 94 -8.18 -8.88 0.32
C GLN A 94 -7.31 -10.10 0.62
N PHE A 95 -6.01 -9.96 0.47
CA PHE A 95 -5.01 -10.93 0.88
C PHE A 95 -4.34 -10.41 2.14
N ASP A 96 -4.51 -11.10 3.25
CA ASP A 96 -3.92 -10.77 4.53
C ASP A 96 -2.72 -11.69 4.76
N ALA A 97 -1.59 -11.12 5.15
CA ALA A 97 -0.36 -11.86 5.35
C ALA A 97 0.30 -11.49 6.68
N GLN A 98 0.74 -12.52 7.39
CA GLN A 98 1.71 -12.38 8.47
C GLN A 98 3.10 -12.68 7.96
N VAL A 99 4.05 -11.84 8.35
CA VAL A 99 5.47 -12.01 8.02
C VAL A 99 6.29 -12.28 9.26
N ASP A 100 7.26 -13.17 9.12
CA ASP A 100 8.29 -13.44 10.11
C ASP A 100 9.63 -12.87 9.63
N CYS A 101 10.17 -11.95 10.44
CA CYS A 101 11.45 -11.31 10.17
C CYS A 101 12.54 -12.03 10.98
N PRO A 102 13.47 -12.78 10.36
CA PRO A 102 14.58 -13.42 11.07
C PRO A 102 15.52 -12.32 11.60
N GLY A 103 15.31 -11.91 12.85
CA GLY A 103 16.07 -10.84 13.51
C GLY A 103 15.26 -9.98 14.48
N ARG A 104 13.93 -9.98 14.40
CA ARG A 104 13.06 -9.24 15.34
C ARG A 104 12.49 -10.06 16.51
N ARG A 105 12.82 -11.35 16.59
CA ARG A 105 12.43 -12.25 17.70
C ARG A 105 13.30 -12.12 18.96
N ALA A 106 14.20 -11.13 19.01
CA ALA A 106 15.08 -10.89 20.16
C ALA A 106 15.05 -9.41 20.54
N ARG A 107 14.05 -8.99 21.31
CA ARG A 107 14.18 -7.80 22.16
C ARG A 107 13.29 -7.93 23.39
#